data_AF-A0A816AGB6-F1
#
_entry.id   AF-A0A816AGB6-F1
#
_cell.length_a   1.000
_cell.length_b   1.000
_cell.length_c   1.000
_cell.angle_alpha   90.00
_cell.angle_beta   90.00
_cell.angle_gamma   90.00
#
_symmetry.space_group_name_H-M   'P 1'
#
loop_
_entity.id
_entity.type
_entity.pdbx_description
1 polymer ?
#
loop_
_entity_poly.entity_id
_entity_poly.type
_entity_poly.pdbx_seq_one_letter_code
_entity_poly.pdbx_strand_id
1 'polypeptide(L)'
;TISKSQSVISGIDDIRKGKIPFGRIGIVVGSAVEQYYLREISDENRNYYPLNSQKEIYSKLLSGVIDAAISDTGLLQYATNQLYCNLTIVGEDFDKSSYGIAMPQQWLYEQELDVNITSLQESGAIDDLTTKWFETSNCPDPSVISTSIGIEAMGGLFIIFAAISVLSLLLFLWTQRLSIKDYLLTSACRKKPSAQPDASLDQSFMKISTELPISTVAPSLPSSSARNHLYFQTEF
;
A
#
# COMPACT_ATOMS: atom_id res chain seq x y z
N THR A 1 -1.27 4.89 10.79
CA THR A 1 0.17 4.53 10.70
C THR A 1 0.44 4.04 9.30
N ILE A 2 1.33 4.71 8.56
CA ILE A 2 1.55 4.43 7.14
C ILE A 2 2.50 3.25 6.99
N SER A 3 2.03 2.19 6.37
CA SER A 3 2.85 1.03 6.01
C SER A 3 3.70 1.34 4.78
N LYS A 4 4.86 1.99 4.97
CA LYS A 4 5.91 2.01 3.95
C LYS A 4 6.25 0.55 3.65
N SER A 5 5.98 0.09 2.43
CA SER A 5 6.30 -1.29 2.06
C SER A 5 7.79 -1.54 2.30
N GLN A 6 8.15 -2.75 2.74
CA GLN A 6 9.55 -3.09 2.98
C GLN A 6 10.27 -3.14 1.63
N SER A 7 10.81 -2.00 1.21
CA SER A 7 11.72 -1.92 0.08
C SER A 7 12.96 -2.75 0.41
N VAL A 8 13.41 -3.55 -0.56
CA VAL A 8 14.57 -4.46 -0.42
C VAL A 8 15.84 -3.70 0.01
N ILE A 9 15.88 -2.41 -0.31
CA ILE A 9 16.90 -1.42 0.03
C ILE A 9 16.20 -0.37 0.92
N SER A 10 16.86 0.09 1.98
CA SER A 10 16.33 1.18 2.84
C SER A 10 17.04 2.51 2.63
N GLY A 11 18.25 2.52 2.06
CA GLY A 11 19.04 3.73 1.77
C GLY A 11 20.50 3.41 1.42
N ILE A 12 21.36 4.43 1.41
CA ILE A 12 22.77 4.32 0.97
C ILE A 12 23.60 3.33 1.80
N ASP A 13 23.30 3.17 3.09
CA ASP A 13 24.01 2.21 3.96
C ASP A 13 23.82 0.75 3.55
N ASP A 14 22.72 0.42 2.89
CA ASP A 14 22.48 -0.94 2.38
C ASP A 14 23.35 -1.24 1.16
N ILE A 15 23.66 -0.22 0.36
CA ILE A 15 24.65 -0.29 -0.72
C ILE A 15 26.05 -0.46 -0.13
N ARG A 16 26.42 0.35 0.88
CA ARG A 16 27.71 0.23 1.59
C ARG A 16 27.90 -1.16 2.26
N LYS A 17 26.82 -1.77 2.76
CA LYS A 17 26.81 -3.12 3.34
C LYS A 17 26.78 -4.24 2.28
N GLY A 18 26.75 -3.91 0.99
CA GLY A 18 26.76 -4.90 -0.10
C GLY A 18 25.47 -5.71 -0.25
N LYS A 19 24.30 -5.17 0.16
CA LYS A 19 23.00 -5.84 -0.09
C LYS A 19 22.68 -6.00 -1.58
N ILE A 20 23.24 -5.13 -2.42
CA ILE A 20 23.15 -5.18 -3.88
C ILE A 20 24.55 -5.49 -4.42
N PRO A 21 24.72 -6.42 -5.40
CA PRO A 21 26.00 -6.57 -6.09
C PRO A 21 26.34 -5.29 -6.85
N PHE A 22 27.57 -4.79 -6.70
CA PHE A 22 28.00 -3.49 -7.26
C PHE A 22 27.69 -3.35 -8.77
N GLY A 23 27.89 -4.41 -9.56
CA GLY A 23 27.57 -4.44 -11.00
C GLY A 23 26.09 -4.33 -11.38
N ARG A 24 25.16 -4.20 -10.41
CA ARG A 24 23.73 -3.86 -10.62
C ARG A 24 23.36 -2.49 -10.06
N ILE A 25 24.34 -1.67 -9.70
CA ILE A 25 24.18 -0.26 -9.31
C ILE A 25 24.55 0.59 -10.53
N GLY A 26 23.58 1.32 -11.10
CA GLY A 26 23.80 2.21 -12.23
C GLY A 26 24.34 3.57 -11.80
N ILE A 27 25.46 4.00 -12.39
CA ILE A 27 26.06 5.33 -12.14
C ILE A 27 26.52 5.95 -13.46
N VAL A 28 26.23 7.24 -13.64
CA VAL A 28 26.64 7.99 -14.84
C VAL A 28 28.11 8.34 -14.75
N VAL A 29 28.88 7.93 -15.76
CA VAL A 29 30.34 8.14 -15.80
C VAL A 29 30.68 9.63 -15.94
N GLY A 30 31.66 10.12 -15.18
CA GLY A 30 32.05 11.53 -15.16
C GLY A 30 31.12 12.47 -14.38
N SER A 31 30.11 11.95 -13.68
CA SER A 31 29.21 12.73 -12.83
C SER A 31 29.80 13.03 -11.44
N ALA A 32 29.23 14.00 -10.72
CA ALA A 32 29.55 14.22 -9.30
C ALA A 32 29.22 12.98 -8.44
N VAL A 33 28.15 12.26 -8.79
CA VAL A 33 27.73 11.02 -8.13
C VAL A 33 28.76 9.91 -8.29
N GLU A 34 29.43 9.80 -9.45
CA GLU A 34 30.56 8.87 -9.64
C GLU A 34 31.70 9.19 -8.66
N GLN A 35 32.05 10.48 -8.50
CA GLN A 35 33.12 10.90 -7.60
C GLN A 35 32.77 10.61 -6.13
N TYR A 36 31.53 10.84 -5.73
CA TYR A 36 31.03 10.46 -4.40
C TYR A 36 31.11 8.95 -4.18
N TYR A 37 30.62 8.14 -5.12
CA TYR A 37 30.61 6.68 -4.99
C TYR A 37 32.01 6.07 -4.92
N LEU A 38 32.96 6.61 -5.70
CA LEU A 38 34.36 6.23 -5.65
C LEU A 38 34.98 6.55 -4.29
N ARG A 39 34.69 7.72 -3.71
CA ARG A 39 35.26 8.15 -2.43
C ARG A 39 34.65 7.47 -1.20
N GLU A 40 33.32 7.30 -1.16
CA GLU A 40 32.58 6.99 0.08
C GLU A 40 32.05 5.54 0.19
N ILE A 41 32.08 4.78 -0.91
CA ILE A 41 31.41 3.47 -1.01
C ILE A 41 32.33 2.38 -1.56
N SER A 42 33.09 2.69 -2.62
CA SER A 42 33.85 1.69 -3.38
C SER A 42 35.36 1.76 -3.25
N ASP A 43 35.90 2.73 -2.49
CA ASP A 43 37.35 2.89 -2.23
C ASP A 43 38.15 2.95 -3.55
N GLU A 44 37.81 3.94 -4.38
CA GLU A 44 38.30 4.19 -5.75
C GLU A 44 38.02 3.08 -6.79
N ASN A 45 37.34 1.99 -6.42
CA ASN A 45 37.06 0.88 -7.33
C ASN A 45 35.85 1.13 -8.26
N ARG A 46 36.09 1.13 -9.57
CA ARG A 46 35.04 1.25 -10.61
C ARG A 46 34.25 -0.06 -10.81
N ASN A 47 33.56 -0.51 -9.76
CA ASN A 47 32.84 -1.79 -9.70
C ASN A 47 31.31 -1.70 -9.98
N TYR A 48 30.82 -0.52 -10.35
CA TYR A 48 29.41 -0.23 -10.68
C TYR A 48 29.08 -0.54 -12.16
N TYR A 49 27.79 -0.50 -12.51
CA TYR A 49 27.33 -0.53 -13.91
C TYR A 49 27.47 0.88 -14.52
N PRO A 50 28.36 1.10 -15.51
CA PRO A 50 28.57 2.42 -16.10
C PRO A 50 27.43 2.81 -17.04
N LEU A 51 26.93 4.04 -16.89
CA LEU A 51 25.90 4.64 -17.74
C LEU A 51 26.47 5.86 -18.47
N ASN A 52 26.06 6.04 -19.74
CA ASN A 52 26.55 7.13 -20.58
C ASN A 52 25.69 8.40 -20.48
N SER A 53 24.45 8.25 -20.00
CA SER A 53 23.50 9.35 -19.87
C SER A 53 22.51 9.09 -18.74
N GLN A 54 22.10 10.16 -18.06
CA GLN A 54 21.02 10.14 -17.09
C GLN A 54 19.75 9.46 -17.59
N LYS A 55 19.39 9.65 -18.88
CA LYS A 55 18.19 9.04 -19.46
C LYS A 55 18.28 7.51 -19.56
N GLU A 56 19.50 6.95 -19.57
CA GLU A 56 19.74 5.52 -19.60
C GLU A 56 19.39 4.85 -18.26
N ILE A 57 19.49 5.57 -17.12
CA ILE A 57 19.12 5.08 -15.79
C ILE A 57 17.72 4.46 -15.80
N TYR A 58 16.73 5.23 -16.25
CA TYR A 58 15.33 4.85 -16.15
C TYR A 58 15.00 3.63 -17.02
N SER A 59 15.56 3.53 -18.24
CA SER A 59 15.34 2.37 -19.11
C SER A 59 16.05 1.12 -18.60
N LYS A 60 17.20 1.24 -17.93
CA LYS A 60 17.94 0.12 -17.32
C LYS A 60 17.31 -0.38 -16.01
N LEU A 61 16.73 0.52 -15.22
CA LEU A 61 15.90 0.17 -14.05
C LEU A 61 14.63 -0.58 -14.50
N LEU A 62 13.88 -0.03 -15.45
CA LEU A 62 12.63 -0.62 -15.94
C LEU A 62 12.82 -1.96 -16.66
N SER A 63 14.00 -2.22 -17.22
CA SER A 63 14.37 -3.51 -17.82
C SER A 63 15.02 -4.49 -16.83
N GLY A 64 15.23 -4.10 -15.56
CA GLY A 64 15.83 -4.96 -14.52
C GLY A 64 17.32 -5.25 -14.70
N VAL A 65 18.02 -4.55 -15.59
CA VAL A 65 19.47 -4.70 -15.78
C VAL A 65 20.21 -4.26 -14.51
N ILE A 66 19.78 -3.12 -13.95
CA ILE A 66 20.24 -2.58 -12.67
C ILE A 66 19.08 -2.60 -11.67
N ASP A 67 19.38 -2.84 -10.39
CA ASP A 67 18.38 -2.83 -9.30
C ASP A 67 18.21 -1.44 -8.67
N ALA A 68 19.29 -0.64 -8.71
CA ALA A 68 19.35 0.69 -8.14
C ALA A 68 20.20 1.60 -9.02
N ALA A 69 19.95 2.90 -8.92
CA ALA A 69 20.80 3.95 -9.47
C ALA A 69 20.91 5.08 -8.47
N ILE A 70 22.03 5.78 -8.48
CA ILE A 70 22.29 6.92 -7.60
C ILE A 70 22.27 8.19 -8.46
N SER A 71 21.57 9.23 -8.01
CA SER A 71 21.33 10.48 -8.74
C SER A 71 20.79 11.56 -7.80
N ASP A 72 20.88 12.82 -8.22
CA ASP A 72 20.30 13.97 -7.50
C ASP A 72 18.78 13.85 -7.29
N THR A 73 18.34 14.16 -6.08
CA THR A 73 16.96 13.95 -5.62
C THR A 73 15.92 14.71 -6.43
N GLY A 74 16.15 15.99 -6.76
CA GLY A 74 15.20 16.76 -7.58
C GLY A 74 14.97 16.15 -8.96
N LEU A 75 16.02 15.63 -9.60
CA LEU A 75 15.92 14.99 -10.92
C LEU A 75 15.21 13.63 -10.84
N LEU A 76 15.41 12.90 -9.75
CA LEU A 76 14.65 11.68 -9.46
C LEU A 76 13.17 12.00 -9.18
N GLN A 77 12.87 12.98 -8.33
CA GLN A 77 11.50 13.39 -7.98
C GLN A 77 10.70 13.81 -9.22
N TYR A 78 11.26 14.67 -10.05
CA TYR A 78 10.64 15.04 -11.32
C TYR A 78 10.36 13.81 -12.21
N ALA A 79 11.34 12.91 -12.33
CA ALA A 79 11.21 11.71 -13.16
C ALA A 79 10.18 10.71 -12.61
N THR A 80 10.12 10.46 -11.29
CA THR A 80 9.13 9.55 -10.70
C THR A 80 7.73 10.15 -10.69
N ASN A 81 7.60 11.45 -10.42
CA ASN A 81 6.30 12.11 -10.26
C ASN A 81 5.65 12.45 -11.61
N GLN A 82 6.42 12.66 -12.68
CA GLN A 82 5.89 13.05 -13.99
C GLN A 82 6.04 12.00 -15.11
N LEU A 83 7.05 11.14 -15.08
CA LEU A 83 7.40 10.27 -16.23
C LEU A 83 7.33 8.76 -15.93
N TYR A 84 7.74 8.33 -14.73
CA TYR A 84 8.02 6.93 -14.42
C TYR A 84 7.38 6.50 -13.09
N CYS A 85 6.05 6.45 -13.05
CA CYS A 85 5.25 6.09 -11.88
C CYS A 85 5.54 4.70 -11.29
N ASN A 86 6.19 3.82 -12.06
CA ASN A 86 6.61 2.48 -11.61
C ASN A 86 7.94 2.50 -10.84
N LEU A 87 8.65 3.62 -10.83
CA LEU A 87 9.90 3.81 -10.10
C LEU A 87 9.63 4.60 -8.82
N THR A 88 10.34 4.27 -7.76
CA THR A 88 10.22 4.93 -6.45
C THR A 88 11.58 5.35 -5.94
N ILE A 89 11.63 6.49 -5.24
CA ILE A 89 12.86 6.96 -4.58
C ILE A 89 12.98 6.22 -3.24
N VAL A 90 14.19 5.74 -2.96
CA VAL A 90 14.49 4.90 -1.80
C VAL A 90 15.72 5.45 -1.10
N GLY A 91 15.60 5.66 0.21
CA GLY A 91 16.62 6.31 1.02
C GLY A 91 16.16 7.63 1.63
N GLU A 92 17.09 8.23 2.36
CA GLU A 92 17.12 9.64 2.73
C GLU A 92 18.26 10.30 1.94
N ASP A 93 18.23 11.62 1.77
CA ASP A 93 19.29 12.37 1.11
C ASP A 93 20.62 12.20 1.88
N PHE A 94 21.59 11.58 1.25
CA PHE A 94 22.87 11.18 1.88
C PHE A 94 24.01 12.19 1.65
N ASP A 95 23.84 13.11 0.69
CA ASP A 95 24.74 14.22 0.41
C ASP A 95 23.89 15.48 0.21
N LYS A 96 24.12 16.49 1.05
CA LYS A 96 23.41 17.77 0.99
C LYS A 96 24.20 18.77 0.15
N SER A 97 23.99 18.70 -1.16
CA SER A 97 24.57 19.61 -2.14
C SER A 97 23.53 20.62 -2.63
N SER A 98 23.90 21.91 -2.66
CA SER A 98 23.04 22.99 -3.16
C SER A 98 23.36 23.36 -4.61
N TYR A 99 22.35 23.72 -5.39
CA TYR A 99 22.55 24.27 -6.74
C TYR A 99 23.03 25.72 -6.66
N GLY A 100 23.95 26.10 -7.55
CA GLY A 100 24.47 27.46 -7.66
C GLY A 100 24.65 27.88 -9.12
N ILE A 101 24.61 29.18 -9.37
CA ILE A 101 24.84 29.77 -10.69
C ILE A 101 26.32 30.21 -10.75
N ALA A 102 27.09 29.65 -11.67
CA ALA A 102 28.48 30.05 -11.89
C ALA A 102 28.56 31.20 -12.89
N MET A 103 29.29 32.26 -12.54
CA MET A 103 29.52 33.45 -13.38
C MET A 103 31.01 33.73 -13.53
N PRO A 104 31.44 34.42 -14.62
CA PRO A 104 32.82 34.85 -14.77
C PRO A 104 33.28 35.75 -13.61
N GLN A 105 34.55 35.67 -13.24
CA GLN A 105 35.12 36.53 -12.21
C GLN A 105 35.00 38.01 -12.62
N GLN A 106 34.60 38.89 -11.68
CA GLN A 106 34.38 40.33 -11.91
C GLN A 106 33.27 40.64 -12.93
N TRP A 107 32.15 39.89 -12.90
CA TRP A 107 31.01 40.18 -13.75
C TRP A 107 30.25 41.43 -13.26
N LEU A 108 30.03 42.39 -14.16
CA LEU A 108 29.47 43.71 -13.83
C LEU A 108 28.08 43.67 -13.15
N TYR A 109 27.32 42.59 -13.38
CA TYR A 109 25.94 42.42 -12.90
C TYR A 109 25.81 41.44 -11.71
N GLU A 110 26.93 40.98 -11.13
CA GLU A 110 26.96 40.08 -9.97
C GLU A 110 26.05 40.57 -8.83
N GLN A 111 26.26 41.81 -8.38
CA GLN A 111 25.44 42.42 -7.32
C GLN A 111 23.96 42.61 -7.71
N GLU A 112 23.66 42.86 -8.98
CA GLU A 112 22.28 43.03 -9.45
C GLU A 112 21.53 41.68 -9.50
N LEU A 113 22.23 40.61 -9.91
CA LEU A 113 21.70 39.26 -9.92
C LEU A 113 21.38 38.79 -8.49
N ASP A 114 22.29 38.97 -7.54
CA ASP A 114 22.10 38.54 -6.14
C ASP A 114 20.90 39.21 -5.48
N VAL A 115 20.74 40.53 -5.69
CA VAL A 115 19.58 41.28 -5.18
C VAL A 115 18.27 40.79 -5.81
N ASN A 116 18.26 40.54 -7.12
CA ASN A 116 17.09 40.04 -7.82
C ASN A 116 16.71 38.62 -7.40
N ILE A 117 17.68 37.72 -7.21
CA ILE A 117 17.45 36.36 -6.69
C ILE A 117 16.88 36.41 -5.27
N THR A 118 17.45 37.25 -4.40
CA THR A 118 16.94 37.44 -3.03
C THR A 118 15.49 37.93 -3.04
N SER A 119 15.16 38.90 -3.90
CA SER A 119 13.78 39.40 -4.04
C SER A 119 12.80 38.33 -4.57
N LEU A 120 13.26 37.40 -5.42
CA LEU A 120 12.44 36.25 -5.86
C LEU A 120 12.19 35.22 -4.74
N GLN A 121 13.11 35.08 -3.79
CA GLN A 121 12.92 34.27 -2.58
C GLN A 121 11.96 34.97 -1.60
N GLU A 122 12.18 36.25 -1.29
CA GLU A 122 11.33 37.04 -0.39
C GLU A 122 9.87 37.15 -0.86
N SER A 123 9.65 37.14 -2.18
CA SER A 123 8.31 37.17 -2.78
C SER A 123 7.62 35.80 -2.88
N GLY A 124 8.30 34.70 -2.52
CA GLY A 124 7.78 33.33 -2.62
C GLY A 124 7.73 32.77 -4.05
N ALA A 125 8.24 33.48 -5.06
CA ALA A 125 8.19 33.05 -6.45
C ALA A 125 8.99 31.76 -6.72
N ILE A 126 10.02 31.49 -5.91
CA ILE A 126 10.79 30.23 -5.96
C ILE A 126 9.99 29.06 -5.39
N ASP A 127 9.20 29.29 -4.34
CA ASP A 127 8.34 28.25 -3.73
C ASP A 127 7.21 27.87 -4.69
N ASP A 128 6.55 28.87 -5.31
CA ASP A 128 5.54 28.67 -6.36
C ASP A 128 6.07 27.81 -7.53
N LEU A 129 7.33 28.05 -7.95
CA LEU A 129 7.99 27.24 -8.98
C LEU A 129 8.28 25.82 -8.48
N THR A 130 8.67 25.66 -7.22
CA THR A 130 8.98 24.36 -6.60
C THR A 130 7.72 23.48 -6.51
N THR A 131 6.62 24.01 -5.97
CA THR A 131 5.29 23.36 -5.97
C THR A 131 4.85 22.96 -7.37
N LYS A 132 5.00 23.87 -8.35
CA LYS A 132 4.59 23.64 -9.73
C LYS A 132 5.34 22.49 -10.42
N TRP A 133 6.63 22.33 -10.15
CA TRP A 133 7.47 21.35 -10.86
C TRP A 133 7.66 20.02 -10.13
N PHE A 134 7.67 20.02 -8.79
CA PHE A 134 8.00 18.83 -7.99
C PHE A 134 6.82 18.23 -7.22
N GLU A 135 5.94 19.05 -6.66
CA GLU A 135 4.77 18.57 -5.88
C GLU A 135 3.62 18.10 -6.77
N THR A 136 3.49 18.66 -7.98
CA THR A 136 2.49 18.24 -8.96
C THR A 136 2.90 16.92 -9.62
N SER A 137 2.28 15.81 -9.20
CA SER A 137 2.46 14.51 -9.85
C SER A 137 1.41 14.25 -10.94
N ASN A 138 1.83 13.70 -12.07
CA ASN A 138 0.96 13.23 -13.16
C ASN A 138 0.67 11.72 -13.06
N CYS A 139 1.16 11.07 -12.00
CA CYS A 139 1.01 9.64 -11.80
C CYS A 139 -0.36 9.31 -11.19
N PRO A 140 -1.04 8.24 -11.65
CA PRO A 140 -2.30 7.83 -11.06
C PRO A 140 -2.07 7.34 -9.63
N ASP A 141 -2.76 7.95 -8.67
CA ASP A 141 -2.68 7.59 -7.27
C ASP A 141 -2.95 6.09 -7.04
N PRO A 142 -2.03 5.34 -6.38
CA PRO A 142 -2.23 3.92 -6.13
C PRO A 142 -3.41 3.66 -5.17
N SER A 143 -3.88 4.68 -4.43
CA SER A 143 -5.11 4.62 -3.62
C SER A 143 -6.36 4.43 -4.49
N VAL A 144 -6.42 5.07 -5.66
CA VAL A 144 -7.53 4.97 -6.63
C VAL A 144 -7.57 3.58 -7.28
N ILE A 145 -6.39 2.98 -7.50
CA ILE A 145 -6.27 1.59 -7.96
C ILE A 145 -6.58 0.60 -6.82
N SER A 146 -6.21 0.93 -5.58
CA SER A 146 -6.49 0.11 -4.38
C SER A 146 -7.98 0.07 -3.99
N THR A 147 -8.80 1.01 -4.48
CA THR A 147 -10.27 0.90 -4.42
C THR A 147 -10.86 -0.18 -5.33
N SER A 148 -10.05 -0.81 -6.19
CA SER A 148 -10.35 -2.16 -6.68
C SER A 148 -10.02 -3.17 -5.57
N ILE A 149 -10.99 -3.44 -4.71
CA ILE A 149 -10.89 -4.52 -3.72
C ILE A 149 -10.63 -5.82 -4.49
N GLY A 150 -9.40 -6.31 -4.40
CA GLY A 150 -8.93 -7.40 -5.23
C GLY A 150 -9.85 -8.61 -5.17
N ILE A 151 -10.08 -9.24 -6.33
CA ILE A 151 -10.85 -10.49 -6.48
C ILE A 151 -10.44 -11.59 -5.48
N GLU A 152 -9.19 -11.55 -5.03
CA GLU A 152 -8.61 -12.41 -3.99
C GLU A 152 -9.29 -12.24 -2.62
N ALA A 153 -9.57 -11.01 -2.19
CA ALA A 153 -10.30 -10.74 -0.94
C ALA A 153 -11.77 -11.17 -1.01
N MET A 154 -12.39 -11.07 -2.20
CA MET A 154 -13.75 -11.58 -2.44
C MET A 154 -13.83 -13.11 -2.50
N GLY A 155 -12.73 -13.79 -2.86
CA GLY A 155 -12.65 -15.24 -2.90
C GLY A 155 -12.94 -15.91 -1.55
N GLY A 156 -12.49 -15.31 -0.44
CA GLY A 156 -12.73 -15.83 0.91
C GLY A 156 -14.21 -15.97 1.27
N LEU A 157 -15.04 -14.99 0.87
CA LEU A 157 -16.49 -15.03 1.10
C LEU A 157 -17.16 -16.18 0.33
N PHE A 158 -16.73 -16.41 -0.90
CA PHE A 158 -17.27 -17.47 -1.76
C PHE A 158 -16.97 -18.87 -1.19
N ILE A 159 -15.76 -19.09 -0.68
CA ILE A 159 -15.37 -20.37 -0.03
C ILE A 159 -16.22 -20.64 1.22
N ILE A 160 -16.48 -19.62 2.05
CA ILE A 160 -17.32 -19.76 3.26
C ILE A 160 -18.76 -20.11 2.87
N PHE A 161 -19.34 -19.42 1.88
CA PHE A 161 -20.68 -19.74 1.36
C PHE A 161 -20.78 -21.17 0.81
N ALA A 162 -19.78 -21.61 0.03
CA ALA A 162 -19.72 -22.96 -0.51
C ALA A 162 -19.65 -24.03 0.59
N ALA A 163 -18.81 -23.82 1.62
CA ALA A 163 -18.66 -24.76 2.73
C ALA A 163 -19.98 -24.93 3.53
N ILE A 164 -20.68 -23.83 3.82
CA ILE A 164 -21.99 -23.87 4.52
C ILE A 164 -23.04 -24.60 3.67
N SER A 165 -23.07 -24.35 2.36
CA SER A 165 -23.99 -25.01 1.42
C SER A 165 -23.78 -26.54 1.39
N VAL A 166 -22.53 -27.00 1.27
CA VAL A 166 -22.19 -28.42 1.26
C VAL A 166 -22.51 -29.08 2.60
N LEU A 167 -22.18 -28.43 3.74
CA LEU A 167 -22.49 -28.96 5.06
C LEU A 167 -24.00 -29.11 5.29
N SER A 168 -24.79 -28.13 4.85
CA SER A 168 -26.26 -28.18 4.89
C SER A 168 -26.83 -29.37 4.10
N LEU A 169 -26.35 -29.57 2.86
CA LEU A 169 -26.74 -30.71 2.02
C LEU A 169 -26.37 -32.06 2.67
N LEU A 170 -25.19 -32.18 3.26
CA LEU A 170 -24.76 -33.40 3.95
C LEU A 170 -25.62 -33.71 5.18
N LEU A 171 -25.91 -32.72 6.02
CA LEU A 171 -26.78 -32.88 7.19
C LEU A 171 -28.22 -33.24 6.78
N PHE A 172 -28.74 -32.62 5.71
CA PHE A 172 -30.05 -32.96 5.16
C PHE A 172 -30.10 -34.41 4.66
N LEU A 173 -29.12 -34.85 3.87
CA LEU A 173 -29.07 -36.23 3.39
C LEU A 173 -28.87 -37.24 4.54
N TRP A 174 -28.07 -36.91 5.56
CA TRP A 174 -27.86 -37.76 6.73
C TRP A 174 -29.16 -37.93 7.55
N THR A 175 -29.85 -36.83 7.85
CA THR A 175 -31.12 -36.86 8.60
C THR A 175 -32.24 -37.57 7.83
N GLN A 176 -32.33 -37.37 6.50
CA GLN A 176 -33.24 -38.13 5.64
C GLN A 176 -32.92 -39.64 5.66
N ARG A 177 -31.64 -40.02 5.58
CA ARG A 177 -31.21 -41.44 5.65
C ARG A 177 -31.46 -42.06 7.03
N LEU A 178 -31.29 -41.32 8.12
CA LEU A 178 -31.66 -41.79 9.47
C LEU A 178 -33.18 -41.94 9.59
N SER A 179 -33.96 -40.92 9.24
CA SER A 179 -35.43 -40.97 9.31
C SER A 179 -36.01 -42.14 8.50
N ILE A 180 -35.48 -42.42 7.31
CA ILE A 180 -35.88 -43.60 6.52
C ILE A 180 -35.47 -44.92 7.21
N LYS A 181 -34.27 -45.01 7.80
CA LYS A 181 -33.85 -46.20 8.55
C LYS A 181 -34.73 -46.41 9.78
N ASP A 182 -35.03 -45.36 10.54
CA ASP A 182 -35.86 -45.41 11.74
C ASP A 182 -37.31 -45.76 11.38
N TYR A 183 -37.84 -45.27 10.26
CA TYR A 183 -39.15 -45.65 9.72
C TYR A 183 -39.19 -47.12 9.25
N LEU A 184 -38.11 -47.62 8.63
CA LEU A 184 -37.98 -49.02 8.22
C LEU A 184 -37.78 -49.98 9.41
N LEU A 185 -37.03 -49.59 10.43
CA LEU A 185 -36.86 -50.36 11.67
C LEU A 185 -38.15 -50.36 12.50
N THR A 186 -38.86 -49.23 12.57
CA THR A 186 -40.16 -49.14 13.26
C THR A 186 -41.23 -49.97 12.56
N SER A 187 -41.21 -50.06 11.22
CA SER A 187 -42.12 -50.96 10.48
C SER A 187 -41.71 -52.44 10.58
N ALA A 188 -40.41 -52.76 10.72
CA ALA A 188 -39.95 -54.11 11.03
C ALA A 188 -40.39 -54.60 12.43
N CYS A 189 -40.53 -53.69 13.41
CA CYS A 189 -40.98 -54.02 14.77
C CYS A 189 -42.50 -54.19 14.94
N ARG A 190 -43.34 -53.89 13.93
CA ARG A 190 -44.81 -54.06 14.06
C ARG A 190 -45.27 -55.49 13.74
N LYS A 191 -44.91 -56.47 14.58
CA LYS A 191 -45.51 -57.82 14.52
C LYS A 191 -45.57 -58.62 15.84
N LYS A 192 -46.38 -58.16 16.80
CA LYS A 192 -47.15 -59.05 17.71
C LYS A 192 -48.35 -58.29 18.35
N PRO A 193 -49.57 -58.88 18.43
CA PRO A 193 -50.75 -58.20 18.98
C PRO A 193 -51.14 -58.66 20.41
N SER A 194 -52.11 -57.91 20.99
CA SER A 194 -52.91 -58.12 22.23
C SER A 194 -52.17 -58.06 23.58
N ALA A 195 -52.76 -57.58 24.69
CA ALA A 195 -54.15 -57.17 24.97
C ALA A 195 -54.24 -55.95 25.95
N GLN A 196 -55.43 -55.34 26.06
CA GLN A 196 -55.80 -54.20 26.92
C GLN A 196 -56.74 -54.69 28.07
N PRO A 197 -56.68 -54.10 29.28
CA PRO A 197 -57.63 -53.07 29.76
C PRO A 197 -56.95 -51.95 30.59
N ASP A 198 -57.60 -50.88 31.08
CA ASP A 198 -58.64 -49.96 30.59
C ASP A 198 -58.75 -48.79 31.59
N ALA A 199 -59.31 -47.64 31.16
CA ALA A 199 -59.76 -46.48 31.97
C ALA A 199 -58.69 -45.64 32.73
N SER A 200 -58.82 -44.32 32.88
CA SER A 200 -59.67 -43.30 32.21
C SER A 200 -59.25 -41.86 32.64
N LEU A 201 -59.54 -40.87 31.77
CA LEU A 201 -59.76 -39.43 32.08
C LEU A 201 -58.54 -38.59 32.63
N ASP A 202 -58.35 -37.30 32.29
CA ASP A 202 -59.12 -36.42 31.38
C ASP A 202 -58.28 -35.34 30.65
N GLN A 203 -58.94 -34.74 29.66
CA GLN A 203 -58.66 -33.70 28.67
C GLN A 203 -57.73 -32.49 28.96
N SER A 204 -57.11 -32.07 27.84
CA SER A 204 -56.94 -30.67 27.37
C SER A 204 -55.87 -29.78 28.06
N PHE A 205 -55.36 -28.70 27.44
CA PHE A 205 -55.89 -27.87 26.34
C PHE A 205 -54.78 -27.38 25.38
N MET A 206 -55.13 -27.17 24.11
CA MET A 206 -54.26 -26.66 23.05
C MET A 206 -54.72 -25.26 22.61
N LYS A 207 -53.81 -24.27 22.58
CA LYS A 207 -53.88 -23.01 21.78
C LYS A 207 -52.52 -22.28 21.89
N ILE A 208 -51.79 -21.93 20.83
CA ILE A 208 -52.06 -21.15 19.59
C ILE A 208 -51.81 -19.64 19.79
N SER A 209 -51.25 -19.02 18.73
CA SER A 209 -50.98 -17.59 18.50
C SER A 209 -49.74 -17.02 19.21
N THR A 210 -48.67 -16.57 18.53
CA THR A 210 -48.46 -15.62 17.40
C THR A 210 -48.36 -14.15 17.82
N GLU A 211 -47.24 -13.54 17.39
CA GLU A 211 -46.94 -12.11 17.24
C GLU A 211 -46.45 -11.26 18.45
N LEU A 212 -45.42 -10.47 18.10
CA LEU A 212 -44.68 -9.39 18.78
C LEU A 212 -45.50 -8.35 19.57
N PRO A 213 -44.85 -7.56 20.46
CA PRO A 213 -44.44 -6.21 20.03
C PRO A 213 -43.03 -5.74 20.47
N ILE A 214 -42.66 -4.57 19.95
CA ILE A 214 -41.36 -3.88 20.01
C ILE A 214 -41.31 -2.84 21.17
N SER A 215 -40.10 -2.33 21.46
CA SER A 215 -39.80 -1.05 22.14
C SER A 215 -39.65 -1.11 23.67
N THR A 216 -38.74 -0.38 24.35
CA THR A 216 -37.76 0.67 23.93
C THR A 216 -36.62 0.71 24.96
N VAL A 217 -35.49 1.40 24.68
CA VAL A 217 -34.87 2.48 25.51
C VAL A 217 -33.39 2.70 25.09
N ALA A 218 -33.01 3.97 24.94
CA ALA A 218 -31.61 4.45 24.77
C ALA A 218 -31.17 5.26 26.00
N PRO A 219 -29.85 5.33 26.30
CA PRO A 219 -29.06 6.59 26.16
C PRO A 219 -27.58 6.35 25.74
N SER A 220 -26.71 7.30 25.39
CA SER A 220 -26.78 8.71 24.94
C SER A 220 -25.40 9.13 24.36
N LEU A 221 -25.23 10.36 23.85
CA LEU A 221 -23.92 10.93 23.47
C LEU A 221 -23.22 11.64 24.66
N PRO A 222 -21.92 12.01 24.52
CA PRO A 222 -21.64 13.38 24.07
C PRO A 222 -20.53 13.54 23.01
N SER A 223 -20.59 14.72 22.37
CA SER A 223 -19.66 15.36 21.43
C SER A 223 -18.16 15.30 21.77
N SER A 224 -17.31 15.25 20.74
CA SER A 224 -16.14 16.14 20.67
C SER A 224 -15.75 16.49 19.24
N SER A 225 -15.34 17.74 19.03
CA SER A 225 -14.90 18.31 17.77
C SER A 225 -13.37 18.40 17.73
N ALA A 226 -12.76 17.99 16.62
CA ALA A 226 -11.33 18.18 16.39
C ALA A 226 -11.07 18.62 14.93
N ARG A 227 -10.88 19.93 14.73
CA ARG A 227 -10.21 20.49 13.56
C ARG A 227 -8.71 20.28 13.72
N ASN A 228 -8.06 19.64 12.77
CA ASN A 228 -6.61 19.73 12.61
C ASN A 228 -6.29 20.44 11.29
N HIS A 229 -6.08 21.77 11.38
CA HIS A 229 -5.15 22.45 10.49
C HIS A 229 -3.74 22.20 11.03
N LEU A 230 -2.82 21.74 10.18
CA LEU A 230 -1.39 21.93 10.38
C LEU A 230 -0.78 22.33 9.04
N TYR A 231 -0.04 23.43 9.07
CA TYR A 231 0.79 23.94 7.97
C TYR A 231 2.26 23.63 8.24
N PHE A 232 3.09 23.83 7.21
CA PHE A 232 4.56 23.88 7.22
C PHE A 232 5.29 22.55 7.40
N GLN A 233 6.04 22.16 6.37
CA GLN A 233 7.50 22.26 6.48
C GLN A 233 8.09 22.73 5.15
N THR A 234 8.40 24.03 5.09
CA THR A 234 9.47 24.57 4.24
C THR A 234 10.78 24.43 5.01
N GLU A 235 11.79 23.80 4.43
CA GLU A 235 13.20 24.02 4.79
C GLU A 235 14.07 23.58 3.61
N PHE A 236 15.17 24.31 3.38
CA PHE A 236 15.94 24.37 2.14
C PHE A 236 16.81 23.14 1.85
#